data_AF-A0AA39M2W8-F1
#
_entry.id   AF-A0AA39M2W8-F1
#
_cell.length_a   1.000
_cell.length_b   1.000
_cell.length_c   1.000
_cell.angle_alpha   90.00
_cell.angle_beta   90.00
_cell.angle_gamma   90.00
#
_symmetry.space_group_name_H-M   'P 1'
#
loop_
_entity.id
_entity.type
_entity.pdbx_description
1 polymer ?
#
loop_
_entity_poly.entity_id
_entity_poly.type
_entity_poly.pdbx_seq_one_letter_code
_entity_poly.pdbx_strand_id
1 'polypeptide(L)'
;MSDNYYYQQRNWSQVSEQLEDDTLNCRGCQRRFQETPMRLSCGDSFCDHCFRILQHRRRESRWNGIRCPSCQNESIFELRNYEIGERLEEISRRKRELQMASVRSSQNAHNSRESEYRPAPTPAEAPGDGIGWLIGGAVALGVVGMIAYGASQSGEKETPKKTNEPKRRRK
;
A
#
# COMPACT_ATOMS: atom_id res chain seq x y z
N MET A 1 8.03 31.20 -0.47
CA MET A 1 7.17 29.99 -0.41
C MET A 1 7.34 29.05 -1.61
N SER A 2 8.29 29.29 -2.53
CA SER A 2 8.36 28.56 -3.81
C SER A 2 9.30 27.34 -3.80
N ASP A 3 10.26 27.27 -2.87
CA ASP A 3 11.32 26.24 -2.93
C ASP A 3 10.83 24.82 -2.57
N ASN A 4 9.80 24.72 -1.71
CA ASN A 4 9.29 23.42 -1.26
C ASN A 4 8.48 22.69 -2.36
N TYR A 5 7.82 23.45 -3.24
CA TYR A 5 7.03 22.88 -4.33
C TYR A 5 7.92 22.27 -5.42
N TYR A 6 9.02 22.95 -5.77
CA TYR A 6 10.00 22.47 -6.73
C TYR A 6 10.72 21.18 -6.25
N TYR A 7 11.02 21.07 -4.96
CA TYR A 7 11.61 19.85 -4.39
C TYR A 7 10.66 18.65 -4.44
N GLN A 8 9.36 18.84 -4.16
CA GLN A 8 8.39 17.76 -4.31
C GLN A 8 8.28 17.31 -5.77
N GLN A 9 8.18 18.25 -6.73
CA GLN A 9 8.01 17.92 -8.14
C GLN A 9 9.17 17.08 -8.70
N ARG A 10 10.43 17.43 -8.37
CA ARG A 10 11.62 16.69 -8.82
C ARG A 10 11.66 15.25 -8.30
N ASN A 11 11.27 15.04 -7.03
CA ASN A 11 11.26 13.72 -6.44
C ASN A 11 10.15 12.83 -7.02
N TRP A 12 9.01 13.41 -7.39
CA TRP A 12 7.94 12.67 -8.08
C TRP A 12 8.37 12.21 -9.48
N SER A 13 9.08 13.05 -10.23
CA SER A 13 9.59 12.69 -11.56
C SER A 13 10.56 11.50 -11.51
N GLN A 14 11.46 11.44 -10.53
CA GLN A 14 12.37 10.30 -10.39
C GLN A 14 11.67 9.01 -9.99
N VAL A 15 10.66 9.10 -9.12
CA VAL A 15 9.86 7.93 -8.74
C VAL A 15 8.98 7.46 -9.91
N SER A 16 8.44 8.37 -10.73
CA SER A 16 7.69 8.00 -11.94
C SER A 16 8.57 7.33 -12.98
N GLU A 17 9.80 7.79 -13.17
CA GLU A 17 10.75 7.17 -14.11
C GLU A 17 11.11 5.74 -13.68
N GLN A 18 11.31 5.51 -12.37
CA GLN A 18 11.46 4.17 -11.82
C GLN A 18 10.18 3.32 -11.91
N LEU A 19 9.01 3.95 -12.06
CA LEU A 19 7.72 3.30 -12.29
C LEU A 19 7.52 2.88 -13.76
N GLU A 20 8.30 3.41 -14.69
CA GLU A 20 8.22 3.07 -16.12
C GLU A 20 9.26 2.03 -16.56
N ASP A 21 10.12 1.55 -15.66
CA ASP A 21 11.10 0.51 -15.96
C ASP A 21 10.42 -0.83 -16.29
N ASP A 22 10.46 -1.20 -17.57
CA ASP A 22 9.92 -2.45 -18.11
C ASP A 22 10.56 -3.71 -17.49
N THR A 23 11.75 -3.59 -16.90
CA THR A 23 12.41 -4.71 -16.21
C THR A 23 11.67 -5.10 -14.93
N LEU A 24 10.79 -4.24 -14.40
CA LEU A 24 9.96 -4.48 -13.23
C LEU A 24 8.62 -5.16 -13.57
N ASN A 25 8.44 -5.57 -14.82
CA ASN A 25 7.25 -6.25 -15.31
C ASN A 25 7.49 -7.75 -15.52
N CYS A 26 6.49 -8.56 -15.17
CA CYS A 26 6.50 -9.99 -15.41
C CYS A 26 6.49 -10.29 -16.90
N ARG A 27 7.44 -11.10 -17.38
CA ARG A 27 7.49 -11.47 -18.80
C ARG A 27 6.30 -12.31 -19.26
N GLY A 28 5.63 -13.00 -18.33
CA GLY A 28 4.45 -13.83 -18.61
C GLY A 28 3.15 -13.06 -18.70
N CYS A 29 2.87 -12.15 -17.76
CA CYS A 29 1.60 -11.43 -17.65
C CYS A 29 1.69 -9.92 -17.86
N GLN A 30 2.89 -9.38 -18.07
CA GLN A 30 3.20 -7.95 -18.25
C GLN A 30 2.77 -7.05 -17.09
N ARG A 31 2.35 -7.63 -15.96
CA ARG A 31 2.04 -6.89 -14.75
C ARG A 31 3.31 -6.61 -13.97
N ARG A 32 3.36 -5.44 -13.36
CA ARG A 32 4.43 -5.06 -12.43
C ARG A 32 4.51 -6.03 -11.27
N PHE A 33 5.74 -6.37 -10.86
CA PHE A 33 5.97 -7.23 -9.71
C PHE A 33 5.52 -6.55 -8.41
N GLN A 34 4.91 -7.34 -7.52
CA GLN A 34 4.55 -6.92 -6.15
C GLN A 34 5.49 -7.53 -5.10
N GLU A 35 6.21 -8.57 -5.50
CA GLU A 35 7.12 -9.35 -4.67
C GLU A 35 8.34 -9.76 -5.51
N THR A 36 9.40 -10.24 -4.86
CA THR A 36 10.63 -10.69 -5.51
C THR A 36 10.33 -11.79 -6.54
N PRO A 37 10.53 -11.54 -7.84
CA PRO A 37 10.15 -12.48 -8.88
C PRO A 37 11.13 -13.64 -9.01
N MET A 38 10.71 -14.67 -9.74
CA MET A 38 11.55 -15.79 -10.15
C MET A 38 12.25 -15.45 -11.47
N ARG A 39 13.54 -15.72 -11.57
CA ARG A 39 14.37 -15.52 -12.76
C ARG A 39 14.82 -16.85 -13.33
N LEU A 40 14.69 -16.97 -14.64
CA LEU A 40 15.27 -18.06 -15.42
C LEU A 40 16.73 -17.76 -15.77
N SER A 41 17.50 -18.78 -16.13
CA SER A 41 18.90 -18.65 -16.57
C SER A 41 19.09 -17.67 -17.74
N CYS A 42 18.06 -17.50 -18.59
CA CYS A 42 18.08 -16.54 -19.70
C CYS A 42 17.95 -15.08 -19.29
N GLY A 43 17.72 -14.79 -18.01
CA GLY A 43 17.53 -13.42 -17.49
C GLY A 43 16.06 -12.99 -17.35
N ASP A 44 15.14 -13.66 -18.05
CA ASP A 44 13.72 -13.33 -17.96
C ASP A 44 13.16 -13.60 -16.56
N SER A 45 12.33 -12.67 -16.09
CA SER A 45 11.72 -12.71 -14.76
C SER A 45 10.20 -12.89 -14.83
N PHE A 46 9.66 -13.69 -13.91
CA PHE A 46 8.27 -14.09 -13.84
C PHE A 46 7.74 -13.93 -12.41
N CYS A 47 6.49 -13.54 -12.26
CA CYS A 47 5.84 -13.56 -10.95
C CYS A 47 5.59 -15.00 -10.51
N ASP A 48 5.38 -15.23 -9.21
CA ASP A 48 5.20 -16.58 -8.65
C ASP A 48 4.08 -17.36 -9.38
N HIS A 49 2.95 -16.71 -9.67
CA HIS A 49 1.85 -17.32 -10.41
C HIS A 49 2.25 -17.78 -11.81
N CYS A 50 2.89 -16.91 -12.61
CA CYS A 50 3.35 -17.29 -13.95
C CYS A 50 4.42 -18.37 -13.90
N PHE A 51 5.29 -18.33 -12.89
CA PHE A 51 6.33 -19.33 -12.71
C PHE A 51 5.75 -20.71 -12.38
N ARG A 52 4.73 -20.80 -11.52
CA ARG A 52 4.01 -22.05 -11.24
C ARG A 52 3.37 -22.64 -12.50
N ILE A 53 2.81 -21.82 -13.39
CA ILE A 53 2.27 -22.29 -14.68
C ILE A 53 3.39 -22.93 -15.52
N LEU A 54 4.57 -22.31 -15.57
CA LEU A 54 5.73 -22.86 -16.29
C LEU A 54 6.22 -24.18 -15.66
N GLN A 55 6.22 -24.29 -14.34
CA GLN A 55 6.52 -25.55 -13.64
C GLN A 55 5.50 -26.66 -13.94
N HIS A 56 4.21 -26.33 -14.01
CA HIS A 56 3.18 -27.30 -14.38
C HIS A 56 3.39 -27.80 -15.82
N ARG A 57 3.65 -26.90 -16.77
CA ARG A 57 3.99 -27.28 -18.15
C ARG A 57 5.23 -28.16 -18.23
N ARG A 58 6.25 -27.87 -17.40
CA ARG A 58 7.44 -28.74 -17.27
C ARG A 58 7.05 -30.16 -16.89
N ARG A 59 6.15 -30.35 -15.92
CA ARG A 59 5.72 -31.69 -15.46
C ARG A 59 4.93 -32.47 -16.52
N GLU A 60 4.18 -31.77 -17.36
CA GLU A 60 3.43 -32.35 -18.48
C GLU A 60 4.34 -32.70 -19.66
N SER A 61 5.37 -31.87 -19.88
CA SER A 61 6.39 -32.12 -20.89
C SER A 61 7.41 -33.15 -20.38
N ARG A 62 7.93 -34.01 -21.26
CA ARG A 62 9.03 -34.95 -20.91
C ARG A 62 10.39 -34.26 -20.76
N TRP A 63 10.40 -33.01 -20.33
CA TRP A 63 11.56 -32.12 -20.41
C TRP A 63 12.21 -31.99 -19.04
N ASN A 64 13.53 -31.81 -19.04
CA ASN A 64 14.32 -31.85 -17.82
C ASN A 64 14.34 -30.50 -17.09
N GLY A 65 13.84 -29.42 -17.70
CA GLY A 65 13.81 -28.07 -17.16
C GLY A 65 12.59 -27.24 -17.62
N ILE A 66 12.56 -25.99 -17.16
CA ILE A 66 11.52 -25.01 -17.50
C ILE A 66 11.92 -24.30 -18.79
N ARG A 67 11.08 -24.37 -19.84
CA ARG A 67 11.31 -23.58 -21.07
C ARG A 67 10.80 -22.16 -20.90
N CYS A 68 11.67 -21.18 -21.14
CA CYS A 68 11.24 -19.79 -21.20
C CYS A 68 10.28 -19.57 -22.39
N PRO A 69 9.10 -18.97 -22.20
CA PRO A 69 8.18 -18.68 -23.29
C PRO A 69 8.70 -17.60 -24.27
N SER A 70 9.64 -16.75 -23.86
CA SER A 70 10.17 -15.67 -24.70
C SER A 70 11.33 -16.12 -25.58
N CYS A 71 12.37 -16.73 -25.00
CA CYS A 71 13.59 -17.11 -25.72
C CYS A 71 13.71 -18.62 -25.99
N GLN A 72 12.76 -19.44 -25.50
CA GLN A 72 12.75 -20.91 -25.64
C GLN A 72 13.94 -21.65 -25.02
N ASN A 73 14.83 -20.95 -24.31
CA ASN A 73 15.90 -21.58 -23.54
C ASN A 73 15.35 -22.38 -22.36
N GLU A 74 15.98 -23.50 -22.08
CA GLU A 74 15.65 -24.37 -20.95
C GLU A 74 16.47 -23.96 -19.73
N SER A 75 15.78 -23.69 -18.63
CA SER A 75 16.38 -23.42 -17.33
C SER A 75 16.13 -24.60 -16.41
N ILE A 76 17.20 -25.14 -15.85
CA ILE A 76 17.14 -26.23 -14.86
C ILE A 76 17.01 -25.65 -13.45
N PHE A 77 17.44 -24.39 -13.27
CA PHE A 77 17.49 -23.72 -11.97
C PHE A 77 16.32 -22.76 -11.79
N GLU A 78 15.86 -22.69 -10.54
CA GLU A 78 14.88 -21.74 -10.04
C GLU A 78 15.63 -20.74 -9.16
N LEU A 79 15.75 -19.50 -9.61
CA LEU A 79 16.45 -18.44 -8.87
C LEU A 79 15.47 -17.33 -8.54
N ARG A 80 15.54 -16.77 -7.34
CA ARG A 80 14.86 -15.50 -7.04
C ARG A 80 15.70 -14.35 -7.59
N ASN A 81 15.03 -13.37 -8.21
CA ASN A 81 15.68 -12.17 -8.71
C ASN A 81 15.77 -11.10 -7.61
N TYR A 82 16.74 -11.26 -6.71
CA TYR A 82 16.93 -10.35 -5.60
C TYR A 82 17.21 -8.90 -6.05
N GLU A 83 17.86 -8.70 -7.20
CA GLU A 83 18.10 -7.36 -7.75
C GLU A 83 16.77 -6.62 -8.01
N ILE A 84 15.80 -7.30 -8.64
CA ILE A 84 14.45 -6.73 -8.82
C ILE A 84 13.75 -6.57 -7.46
N GLY A 85 13.90 -7.54 -6.55
CA GLY A 85 13.35 -7.46 -5.20
C GLY A 85 13.78 -6.21 -4.45
N GLU A 86 15.09 -5.92 -4.41
CA GLU A 86 15.66 -4.75 -3.78
C GLU A 86 15.15 -3.45 -4.41
N ARG A 87 15.05 -3.40 -5.75
CA ARG A 87 14.46 -2.25 -6.46
C ARG A 87 13.00 -2.02 -6.07
N LEU A 88 12.18 -3.08 -5.96
CA LEU A 88 10.78 -2.96 -5.54
C LEU A 88 10.66 -2.45 -4.11
N GLU A 89 11.53 -2.91 -3.22
CA GLU A 89 11.58 -2.44 -1.83
C GLU A 89 11.99 -0.97 -1.75
N GLU A 90 13.00 -0.55 -2.53
CA GLU A 90 13.44 0.84 -2.59
C GLU A 90 12.31 1.76 -3.09
N ILE A 91 11.64 1.39 -4.19
CA ILE A 91 10.52 2.16 -4.75
C ILE A 91 9.40 2.26 -3.70
N SER A 92 9.09 1.15 -3.03
CA SER A 92 8.07 1.11 -1.98
C SER A 92 8.42 2.01 -0.80
N ARG A 93 9.69 2.04 -0.39
CA ARG A 93 10.20 2.91 0.68
C ARG A 93 10.07 4.39 0.29
N ARG A 94 10.58 4.77 -0.89
CA ARG A 94 10.50 6.15 -1.40
C ARG A 94 9.06 6.63 -1.52
N LYS A 95 8.14 5.78 -1.98
CA LYS A 95 6.72 6.10 -2.07
C LYS A 95 6.11 6.41 -0.69
N ARG A 96 6.45 5.63 0.35
CA ARG A 96 5.98 5.90 1.72
C ARG A 96 6.56 7.20 2.28
N GLU A 97 7.84 7.47 2.05
CA GLU A 97 8.49 8.71 2.47
C GLU A 97 7.82 9.95 1.84
N LEU A 98 7.52 9.89 0.54
CA LEU A 98 6.79 10.96 -0.16
C LEU A 98 5.37 11.15 0.35
N GLN A 99 4.65 10.07 0.63
CA GLN A 99 3.31 10.15 1.22
C GLN A 99 3.36 10.81 2.61
N MET A 100 4.31 10.42 3.46
CA MET A 100 4.48 11.03 4.78
C MET A 100 4.89 12.51 4.69
N ALA A 101 5.77 12.87 3.75
CA ALA A 101 6.17 14.25 3.53
C ALA A 101 4.98 15.13 3.09
N SER A 102 4.11 14.61 2.22
CA SER A 102 2.88 15.29 1.79
C SER A 102 1.92 15.50 2.97
N VAL A 103 1.69 14.48 3.80
CA VAL A 103 0.83 14.59 5.00
C VAL A 103 1.37 15.60 6.01
N ARG A 104 2.70 15.63 6.24
CA ARG A 104 3.31 16.64 7.12
C ARG A 104 3.15 18.05 6.56
N SER A 105 3.27 18.23 5.25
CA SER A 105 3.09 19.53 4.60
C SER A 105 1.65 20.04 4.71
N SER A 106 0.64 19.17 4.60
CA SER A 106 -0.76 19.57 4.73
C SER A 106 -1.14 19.90 6.17
N GLN A 107 -0.64 19.15 7.16
CA GLN A 107 -0.85 19.46 8.58
C GLN A 107 -0.20 20.79 8.98
N ASN A 108 1.02 21.06 8.54
CA ASN A 108 1.68 22.33 8.83
C ASN A 108 0.95 23.52 8.20
N ALA A 109 0.43 23.37 6.98
CA ALA A 109 -0.38 24.40 6.33
C ALA A 109 -1.72 24.66 7.05
N HIS A 110 -2.36 23.62 7.59
CA HIS A 110 -3.59 23.75 8.37
C HIS A 110 -3.34 24.48 9.70
N ASN A 111 -2.27 24.11 10.42
CA ASN A 111 -1.92 24.75 11.70
C ASN A 111 -1.49 26.23 11.54
N SER A 112 -0.85 26.59 10.42
CA SER A 112 -0.52 27.99 10.14
C SER A 112 -1.77 28.86 9.90
N ARG A 113 -2.88 28.31 9.39
CA ARG A 113 -4.13 29.06 9.24
C ARG A 113 -4.86 29.28 10.57
N GLU A 114 -4.76 28.34 11.49
CA GLU A 114 -5.41 28.44 12.82
C GLU A 114 -4.68 29.44 13.74
N SER A 115 -3.37 29.61 13.53
CA SER A 115 -2.54 30.60 14.23
C SER A 115 -2.85 32.06 13.86
N GLU A 116 -3.61 32.32 12.78
CA GLU A 116 -3.94 33.66 12.29
C GLU A 116 -5.36 34.10 12.70
N TYR A 117 -5.92 33.50 13.76
CA TYR A 117 -7.08 34.03 14.46
C TYR A 117 -6.74 34.31 15.91
N ARG A 118 -5.96 35.38 16.13
CA ARG A 118 -5.89 36.03 17.44
C ARG A 118 -7.07 36.99 17.50
N PRO A 119 -8.17 36.67 18.22
CA PRO A 119 -9.19 37.68 18.49
C PRO A 119 -8.49 38.87 19.16
N ALA A 120 -8.71 40.07 18.61
CA ALA A 120 -8.15 41.29 19.17
C ALA A 120 -8.49 41.35 20.68
N PRO A 121 -7.55 41.73 21.55
CA PRO A 121 -7.89 42.01 22.93
C PRO A 121 -8.92 43.14 22.92
N THR A 122 -10.15 42.82 23.32
CA THR A 122 -11.22 43.79 23.51
C THR A 122 -10.73 44.85 24.50
N PRO A 123 -10.79 46.15 24.16
CA PRO A 123 -10.36 47.20 25.07
C PRO A 123 -11.22 47.18 26.33
N ALA A 124 -10.51 47.24 27.45
CA ALA A 124 -10.97 47.40 28.83
C ALA A 124 -12.34 48.08 29.00
N GLU A 125 -13.24 47.41 29.71
CA GLU A 125 -14.30 48.10 30.44
C GLU A 125 -13.72 48.57 31.78
N ALA A 126 -13.63 49.89 31.89
CA ALA A 126 -13.45 50.59 33.16
C ALA A 126 -14.69 50.35 34.06
N PRO A 127 -14.52 50.34 35.39
CA PRO A 127 -15.65 50.26 36.31
C PRO A 127 -16.39 51.61 36.29
N GLY A 128 -17.66 51.59 35.85
CA GLY A 128 -18.53 52.75 35.84
C GLY A 128 -19.96 52.31 36.09
N ASP A 129 -20.47 52.70 37.25
CA ASP A 129 -21.79 52.40 37.79
C ASP A 129 -22.96 52.71 36.82
N GLY A 130 -23.96 51.82 36.77
CA GLY A 130 -25.21 52.12 36.07
C GLY A 130 -26.15 50.94 35.90
N ILE A 131 -27.35 51.04 36.48
CA ILE A 131 -28.37 50.01 36.70
C ILE A 131 -29.29 49.77 35.47
N GLY A 132 -29.70 48.50 35.27
CA GLY A 132 -30.94 48.06 34.59
C GLY A 132 -30.78 47.72 33.09
N TRP A 133 -31.23 46.57 32.55
CA TRP A 133 -32.40 45.76 32.85
C TRP A 133 -32.18 44.27 32.48
N LEU A 134 -32.85 43.41 33.25
CA LEU A 134 -33.14 42.00 32.96
C LEU A 134 -33.94 41.85 31.64
N ILE A 135 -33.70 40.75 30.92
CA ILE A 135 -34.68 39.73 30.47
C ILE A 135 -33.96 38.76 29.52
N GLY A 136 -33.75 37.52 29.97
CA GLY A 136 -34.31 36.33 29.33
C GLY A 136 -33.31 35.67 28.38
N GLY A 137 -32.98 34.39 28.44
CA GLY A 137 -33.60 33.22 29.05
C GLY A 137 -33.21 32.02 28.19
N ALA A 138 -33.12 30.84 28.81
CA ALA A 138 -32.98 29.51 28.20
C ALA A 138 -31.62 29.14 27.58
N VAL A 139 -31.13 27.90 27.59
CA VAL A 139 -31.38 26.65 28.34
C VAL A 139 -30.17 25.78 27.94
N ALA A 140 -29.52 25.15 28.92
CA ALA A 140 -28.56 24.07 28.66
C ALA A 140 -29.29 22.85 28.05
N LEU A 141 -28.62 22.05 27.22
CA LEU A 141 -28.77 20.59 27.01
C LEU A 141 -27.99 20.21 25.73
N GLY A 142 -26.93 19.39 25.82
CA GLY A 142 -26.95 17.98 25.37
C GLY A 142 -26.72 17.88 23.84
N VAL A 143 -25.88 17.02 23.27
CA VAL A 143 -25.76 15.58 23.47
C VAL A 143 -24.50 15.06 22.77
N VAL A 144 -23.84 14.12 23.42
CA VAL A 144 -22.73 13.27 22.95
C VAL A 144 -23.19 12.41 21.77
N GLY A 145 -22.56 12.58 20.60
CA GLY A 145 -22.75 11.72 19.43
C GLY A 145 -21.72 10.59 19.38
N MET A 146 -21.93 9.53 20.15
CA MET A 146 -21.29 8.22 19.95
C MET A 146 -22.16 7.42 18.97
N ILE A 147 -21.65 7.16 17.76
CA ILE A 147 -22.23 6.16 16.86
C ILE A 147 -21.28 4.96 16.84
N ALA A 148 -21.64 3.96 17.64
CA ALA A 148 -21.20 2.58 17.49
C ALA A 148 -22.25 1.84 16.65
N TYR A 149 -21.83 1.34 15.48
CA TYR A 149 -22.50 0.35 14.66
C TYR A 149 -21.37 -0.46 14.00
N GLY A 150 -21.32 -1.77 13.98
CA GLY A 150 -22.20 -2.81 14.49
C GLY A 150 -21.45 -4.12 14.29
N ALA A 151 -21.61 -5.04 15.24
CA ALA A 151 -21.16 -6.41 15.08
C ALA A 151 -22.09 -7.13 14.10
N SER A 152 -21.54 -7.71 13.04
CA SER A 152 -22.19 -8.79 12.30
C SER A 152 -21.36 -10.04 12.42
N GLN A 153 -21.86 -10.95 13.25
CA GLN A 153 -21.52 -12.36 13.20
C GLN A 153 -22.05 -12.94 11.89
N SER A 154 -21.22 -13.70 11.18
CA SER A 154 -21.71 -14.81 10.37
C SER A 154 -20.67 -15.92 10.47
N GLY A 155 -21.05 -16.97 11.20
CA GLY A 155 -20.30 -18.20 11.23
C GLY A 155 -20.62 -19.03 10.00
N GLU A 156 -19.59 -19.66 9.44
CA GLU A 156 -19.77 -20.87 8.65
C GLU A 156 -18.84 -21.95 9.19
N LYS A 157 -19.50 -23.02 9.65
CA LYS A 157 -18.91 -24.30 10.00
C LYS A 157 -18.61 -25.01 8.68
N GLU A 158 -17.35 -25.40 8.44
CA GLU A 158 -17.07 -26.51 7.53
C GLU A 158 -16.22 -27.57 8.21
N THR A 159 -16.64 -28.79 7.93
CA THR A 159 -16.42 -30.05 8.62
C THR A 159 -15.11 -30.74 8.19
N PRO A 160 -14.63 -31.72 8.97
CA PRO A 160 -13.40 -32.45 8.68
C PRO A 160 -13.61 -33.49 7.59
N LYS A 161 -12.79 -33.47 6.53
CA LYS A 161 -12.72 -34.57 5.56
C LYS A 161 -11.88 -35.72 6.09
N LYS A 162 -12.57 -36.83 6.36
CA LYS A 162 -12.04 -38.16 6.63
C LYS A 162 -11.20 -38.70 5.45
N THR A 163 -10.09 -39.32 5.82
CA THR A 163 -9.65 -40.68 5.47
C THR A 163 -9.81 -41.14 4.02
N ASN A 164 -8.70 -41.51 3.38
CA ASN A 164 -8.57 -42.82 2.73
C ASN A 164 -7.11 -43.21 2.52
N GLU A 165 -6.69 -44.20 3.29
CA GLU A 165 -5.50 -45.02 3.12
C GLU A 165 -5.77 -46.10 2.06
N PRO A 166 -4.88 -46.34 1.08
CA PRO A 166 -4.86 -47.59 0.36
C PRO A 166 -3.67 -48.46 0.80
N LYS A 167 -4.03 -49.56 1.48
CA LYS A 167 -3.27 -50.80 1.59
C LYS A 167 -2.49 -51.11 0.31
N ARG A 168 -1.17 -51.23 0.39
CA ARG A 168 -0.40 -52.08 -0.51
C ARG A 168 0.10 -53.32 0.23
N ARG A 169 -0.64 -54.42 0.04
CA ARG A 169 -0.15 -55.78 0.24
C ARG A 169 0.74 -56.17 -0.94
N ARG A 170 1.92 -56.69 -0.60
CA ARG A 170 2.64 -57.84 -1.19
C ARG A 170 2.84 -57.89 -2.72
N LYS A 171 4.11 -58.00 -3.12
CA LYS A 171 4.72 -59.30 -3.42
C LYS A 171 6.13 -59.32 -2.85
#